data_AF-A0AA40K3M7-F1
#
_entry.id   AF-A0AA40K3M7-F1
#
_cell.length_a   1.000
_cell.length_b   1.000
_cell.length_c   1.000
_cell.angle_alpha   90.00
_cell.angle_beta   90.00
_cell.angle_gamma   90.00
#
_symmetry.space_group_name_H-M   'P 1'
#
loop_
_entity.id
_entity.type
_entity.pdbx_description
1 polymer ?
#
loop_
_entity_poly.entity_id
_entity_poly.type
_entity_poly.pdbx_seq_one_letter_code
_entity_poly.pdbx_strand_id
1 'polypeptide(L)'
;MAPHVQTFPSSQLPSHIHHLPGGGHRARKTPDGKRTDLNNCELFSFVQYDCHIARPNEENCPVICAPVKRFFRQCPTKNGGTFTAETTSWEYLNALSKATETTTGGGG
;
A
#
# COMPACT_ATOMS: atom_id res chain seq x y z
N MET A 1 -1.50 -4.57 25.15
CA MET A 1 -0.20 -4.54 24.42
C MET A 1 -0.49 -4.41 22.94
N ALA A 2 0.26 -3.58 22.19
CA ALA A 2 0.07 -3.47 20.74
C ALA A 2 0.56 -4.76 20.06
N PRO A 3 -0.15 -5.27 19.04
CA PRO A 3 0.29 -6.47 18.32
C PRO A 3 1.62 -6.21 17.60
N HIS A 4 2.46 -7.23 17.49
CA HIS A 4 3.72 -7.13 16.76
C HIS A 4 3.43 -6.89 15.28
N VAL A 5 3.80 -5.72 14.77
CA VAL A 5 3.67 -5.36 13.35
C VAL A 5 4.90 -5.89 12.63
N GLN A 6 4.72 -6.80 11.67
CA GLN A 6 5.82 -7.25 10.83
C GLN A 6 6.16 -6.17 9.80
N THR A 7 7.44 -5.79 9.73
CA THR A 7 7.96 -4.90 8.71
C THR A 7 8.51 -5.72 7.53
N PHE A 8 8.27 -5.26 6.32
CA PHE A 8 8.78 -5.89 5.09
C PHE A 8 8.99 -4.81 4.01
N PRO A 9 9.90 -5.04 3.03
CA PRO A 9 10.10 -4.11 1.92
C PRO A 9 8.84 -3.95 1.06
N SER A 10 8.55 -2.73 0.59
CA SER A 10 7.34 -2.48 -0.21
C SER A 10 7.29 -3.29 -1.51
N SER A 11 8.43 -3.70 -2.07
CA SER A 11 8.50 -4.59 -3.23
C SER A 11 7.93 -5.99 -2.97
N GLN A 12 7.88 -6.43 -1.72
CA GLN A 12 7.31 -7.71 -1.31
C GLN A 12 5.82 -7.64 -0.96
N LEU A 13 5.18 -6.48 -1.16
CA LEU A 13 3.75 -6.32 -0.88
C LEU A 13 2.86 -7.34 -1.62
N PRO A 14 3.07 -7.65 -2.92
CA PRO A 14 2.24 -8.63 -3.64
C PRO A 14 2.27 -10.04 -3.02
N SER A 15 3.39 -10.48 -2.44
CA SER A 15 3.45 -11.78 -1.77
C SER A 15 2.84 -11.69 -0.36
N HIS A 16 3.13 -10.61 0.37
CA HIS A 16 2.75 -10.45 1.78
C HIS A 16 1.23 -10.33 2.00
N ILE A 17 0.47 -9.79 1.05
CA ILE A 17 -1.00 -9.70 1.16
C ILE A 17 -1.69 -11.08 1.30
N HIS A 18 -1.01 -12.15 0.93
CA HIS A 18 -1.53 -13.52 1.03
C HIS A 18 -1.25 -14.18 2.39
N HIS A 19 -0.46 -13.53 3.26
CA HIS A 19 -0.14 -14.07 4.58
C HIS A 19 -1.26 -13.69 5.55
N LEU A 20 -2.01 -14.68 6.04
CA LEU A 20 -3.04 -14.48 7.05
C LEU A 20 -2.46 -14.75 8.46
N PRO A 21 -2.74 -13.91 9.47
CA PRO A 21 -2.41 -14.22 10.85
C PRO A 21 -3.16 -15.50 11.27
N GLY A 22 -2.43 -16.52 11.74
CA GLY A 22 -3.03 -17.79 12.22
C GLY A 22 -2.59 -19.07 11.50
N GLY A 23 -1.50 -19.05 10.72
CA GLY A 23 -0.81 -20.27 10.24
C GLY A 23 -1.47 -21.02 9.08
N GLY A 24 -2.73 -20.71 8.75
CA GLY A 24 -3.35 -21.23 7.54
C GLY A 24 -2.73 -20.59 6.30
N HIS A 25 -2.00 -21.37 5.48
CA HIS A 25 -1.48 -21.00 4.15
C HIS A 25 -2.59 -20.73 3.11
N ARG A 26 -3.74 -20.20 3.54
CA ARG A 26 -4.85 -19.84 2.66
C ARG A 26 -4.56 -18.45 2.12
N ALA A 27 -3.82 -18.42 1.01
CA ALA A 27 -3.67 -17.21 0.21
C ALA A 27 -5.04 -16.56 -0.02
N ARG A 28 -5.11 -15.23 0.08
CA ARG A 28 -6.28 -14.48 -0.42
C ARG A 28 -6.47 -14.83 -1.90
N LYS A 29 -7.65 -15.35 -2.20
CA LYS A 29 -8.05 -15.80 -3.53
C LYS A 29 -9.12 -14.88 -4.09
N THR A 30 -9.13 -14.71 -5.40
CA THR A 30 -10.19 -14.05 -6.15
C THR A 30 -11.49 -14.89 -6.11
N PRO A 31 -12.64 -14.34 -6.56
CA PRO A 31 -13.89 -15.10 -6.76
C PRO A 31 -13.67 -16.43 -7.52
N ASP A 32 -12.82 -16.41 -8.55
CA ASP A 32 -12.48 -17.58 -9.36
C ASP A 32 -11.50 -18.56 -8.69
N GLY A 33 -11.12 -18.31 -7.44
CA GLY A 33 -10.19 -19.16 -6.69
C GLY A 33 -8.71 -19.00 -7.07
N LYS A 34 -8.36 -18.05 -7.94
CA LYS A 34 -6.98 -17.71 -8.32
C LYS A 34 -6.30 -16.86 -7.25
N ARG A 35 -4.97 -16.78 -7.26
CA ARG A 35 -4.25 -15.83 -6.39
C ARG A 35 -4.59 -14.40 -6.81
N THR A 36 -4.85 -13.54 -5.83
CA THR A 36 -5.03 -12.09 -6.06
C THR A 36 -3.76 -11.47 -6.63
N ASP A 37 -3.89 -10.74 -7.74
CA ASP A 37 -2.87 -9.84 -8.27
C ASP A 37 -3.30 -8.40 -7.99
N LEU A 38 -2.46 -7.64 -7.28
CA LEU A 38 -2.75 -6.26 -6.89
C LEU A 38 -2.96 -5.33 -8.09
N ASN A 39 -2.33 -5.61 -9.24
CA ASN A 39 -2.49 -4.79 -10.44
C ASN A 39 -3.92 -4.83 -11.00
N ASN A 40 -4.62 -5.94 -10.79
CA ASN A 40 -5.99 -6.17 -11.25
C ASN A 40 -7.05 -5.64 -10.28
N CYS A 41 -6.64 -5.12 -9.13
CA CYS A 41 -7.53 -4.55 -8.14
C CYS A 41 -7.79 -3.06 -8.40
N GLU A 42 -8.96 -2.57 -8.01
CA GLU A 42 -9.30 -1.15 -8.16
C GLU A 42 -8.39 -0.28 -7.29
N LEU A 43 -7.87 0.80 -7.89
CA LEU A 43 -6.95 1.73 -7.25
C LEU A 43 -7.69 2.98 -6.77
N PHE A 44 -7.65 3.19 -5.46
CA PHE A 44 -8.17 4.38 -4.81
C PHE A 44 -7.04 5.25 -4.29
N SER A 45 -7.30 6.55 -4.19
CA SER A 45 -6.41 7.47 -3.49
C SER A 45 -7.17 8.29 -2.47
N PHE A 46 -6.50 8.58 -1.35
CA PHE A 46 -7.01 9.42 -0.29
C PHE A 46 -5.94 10.41 0.15
N VAL A 47 -6.35 11.64 0.48
CA VAL A 47 -5.43 12.64 1.04
C VAL A 47 -5.61 12.63 2.56
N GLN A 48 -4.54 12.29 3.26
CA GLN A 48 -4.43 12.43 4.71
C GLN A 48 -3.63 13.69 5.04
N TYR A 49 -3.69 14.16 6.28
CA TYR A 49 -2.80 15.22 6.75
C TYR A 49 -1.89 14.64 7.83
N ASP A 50 -0.58 14.82 7.63
CA ASP A 50 0.41 14.54 8.65
C ASP A 50 0.67 15.84 9.43
N CYS A 51 0.32 15.83 10.71
CA CYS A 51 0.32 17.01 11.56
C CYS A 51 1.34 16.84 12.69
N HIS A 52 2.19 17.84 12.87
CA HIS A 52 3.13 17.91 13.99
C HIS A 52 3.14 19.29 14.62
N ILE A 53 3.45 19.35 15.92
CA ILE A 53 3.69 20.62 16.62
C ILE A 53 5.11 21.06 16.25
N ALA A 54 5.26 22.26 15.68
CA ALA A 54 6.54 22.71 15.13
C ALA A 54 7.66 22.73 16.19
N ARG A 55 7.32 23.14 17.42
CA ARG A 55 8.21 23.19 18.58
C ARG A 55 7.42 22.71 19.81
N PRO A 56 7.42 21.39 20.11
CA PRO A 56 6.57 20.80 21.15
C PRO A 56 6.81 21.32 22.56
N ASN A 57 7.96 21.95 22.82
CA ASN A 57 8.37 22.44 24.14
C ASN A 57 8.08 23.94 24.35
N GLU A 58 7.51 24.63 23.36
CA GLU A 58 7.15 26.05 23.48
C GLU A 58 5.63 26.21 23.61
N GLU A 59 5.20 27.10 24.50
CA GLU A 59 3.78 27.45 24.64
C GLU A 59 3.25 28.15 23.37
N ASN A 60 1.97 27.93 23.05
CA ASN A 60 1.29 28.52 21.89
C ASN A 60 1.94 28.23 20.53
N CYS A 61 2.69 27.13 20.42
CA CYS A 61 3.31 26.74 19.17
C CYS A 61 2.27 26.25 18.14
N PRO A 62 2.35 26.66 16.86
CA PRO A 62 1.40 26.23 15.84
C PRO A 62 1.52 24.74 15.49
N VAL A 63 0.38 24.15 15.15
CA VAL A 63 0.31 22.83 14.52
C VAL A 63 0.50 23.00 13.01
N ILE A 64 1.49 22.30 12.45
CA ILE A 64 1.77 22.30 11.01
C ILE A 64 1.25 20.98 10.44
N CYS A 65 0.38 21.07 9.45
CA CYS A 65 -0.18 19.91 8.75
C CYS A 65 0.23 19.93 7.28
N ALA A 66 0.81 18.84 6.79
CA ALA A 66 1.13 18.65 5.38
C ALA A 66 0.22 17.58 4.75
N PRO A 67 -0.29 17.78 3.52
CA PRO A 67 -1.09 16.77 2.85
C PRO A 67 -0.22 15.60 2.39
N VAL A 68 -0.65 14.39 2.70
CA VAL A 68 -0.02 13.12 2.31
C VAL A 68 -1.01 12.32 1.47
N LYS A 69 -0.72 12.17 0.18
CA LYS A 69 -1.52 11.33 -0.72
C LYS A 69 -1.17 9.86 -0.50
N ARG A 70 -2.17 9.06 -0.12
CA ARG A 70 -2.05 7.60 0.04
C ARG A 70 -2.82 6.86 -1.05
N PHE A 71 -2.30 5.71 -1.43
CA PHE A 71 -2.91 4.83 -2.44
C PHE A 71 -3.34 3.51 -1.81
N PHE A 72 -4.50 3.01 -2.24
CA PHE A 72 -5.08 1.77 -1.75
C PHE A 72 -5.58 0.91 -2.89
N ARG A 73 -5.34 -0.39 -2.84
CA ARG A 73 -5.96 -1.37 -3.74
C ARG A 73 -7.09 -2.09 -3.02
N GLN A 74 -8.30 -2.03 -3.58
CA GLN A 74 -9.43 -2.83 -3.13
C GLN A 74 -9.58 -4.06 -4.02
N CYS A 75 -9.41 -5.23 -3.41
CA CYS A 75 -9.37 -6.50 -4.12
C CYS A 75 -10.56 -7.38 -3.74
N PRO A 76 -11.24 -8.04 -4.69
CA PRO A 76 -12.29 -9.00 -4.38
C PRO A 76 -11.70 -10.28 -3.76
N THR A 77 -12.52 -10.92 -2.93
CA THR A 77 -12.19 -12.19 -2.26
C THR A 77 -13.10 -13.31 -2.75
N LYS A 78 -12.65 -14.55 -2.59
CA LYS A 78 -13.41 -15.76 -2.93
C LYS A 78 -14.82 -15.81 -2.34
N ASN A 79 -15.02 -15.24 -1.15
CA ASN A 79 -16.28 -15.32 -0.42
C ASN A 79 -17.24 -14.15 -0.75
N GLY A 80 -16.99 -13.42 -1.85
CA GLY A 80 -17.84 -12.31 -2.29
C GLY A 80 -17.61 -10.97 -1.58
N GLY A 81 -16.70 -10.90 -0.61
CA GLY A 81 -16.28 -9.65 0.04
C GLY A 81 -15.07 -9.01 -0.66
N THR A 82 -14.64 -7.86 -0.16
CA THR A 82 -13.39 -7.20 -0.60
C THR A 82 -12.40 -7.09 0.55
N PHE A 83 -11.12 -6.91 0.23
CA PHE A 83 -10.13 -6.44 1.18
C PHE A 83 -9.38 -5.24 0.60
N THR A 84 -8.91 -4.37 1.49
CA THR A 84 -8.14 -3.19 1.12
C THR A 84 -6.69 -3.36 1.59
N ALA A 85 -5.75 -3.03 0.72
CA ALA A 85 -4.33 -2.94 1.04
C ALA A 85 -3.84 -1.50 0.79
N GLU A 86 -3.13 -0.94 1.77
CA GLU A 86 -2.39 0.30 1.58
C GLU A 86 -1.15 0.00 0.72
N THR A 87 -0.95 0.81 -0.32
CA THR A 87 -0.04 0.51 -1.44
C THR A 87 0.81 1.73 -1.84
N THR A 88 0.85 2.79 -1.04
CA THR A 88 1.46 4.08 -1.43
C THR A 88 2.89 3.93 -1.91
N SER A 89 3.75 3.31 -1.09
CA SER A 89 5.15 3.09 -1.44
C SER A 89 5.31 2.11 -2.62
N TRP A 90 4.42 1.13 -2.75
CA TRP A 90 4.46 0.16 -3.85
C TRP A 90 4.10 0.81 -5.20
N GLU A 91 3.07 1.66 -5.23
CA GLU A 91 2.71 2.41 -6.44
C GLU A 91 3.81 3.39 -6.86
N TYR A 92 4.50 4.02 -5.89
CA TYR A 92 5.65 4.86 -6.18
C TYR A 92 6.80 4.07 -6.84
N LEU A 93 7.13 2.89 -6.30
CA LEU A 93 8.15 2.02 -6.89
C LEU A 93 7.78 1.58 -8.32
N ASN A 94 6.52 1.21 -8.55
CA ASN A 94 6.03 0.84 -9.88
C ASN A 94 6.09 2.01 -10.87
N ALA A 95 5.82 3.24 -10.43
CA ALA A 95 5.93 4.42 -11.27
C ALA A 95 7.40 4.71 -11.66
N LEU A 96 8.33 4.56 -10.70
CA LEU A 96 9.76 4.71 -10.95
C LEU A 96 10.31 3.65 -11.92
N SER A 97 9.89 2.38 -11.77
CA SER A 97 10.34 1.32 -12.68
C SER A 97 9.89 1.58 -14.13
N LYS A 98 8.63 1.98 -14.32
CA LYS A 98 8.09 2.35 -15.65
C LYS A 98 8.83 3.54 -16.28
N ALA A 99 9.19 4.54 -15.49
CA ALA A 99 9.97 5.68 -15.98
C ALA A 99 11.37 5.27 -16.46
N THR A 100 12.00 4.32 -15.75
CA THR A 100 13.33 3.80 -16.09
C THR A 100 13.31 2.99 -17.40
N GLU A 101 12.29 2.16 -17.60
CA GLU A 101 12.10 1.36 -18.82
C GLU A 101 11.91 2.24 -20.06
N THR A 102 11.15 3.34 -19.92
CA THR A 102 10.88 4.28 -21.03
C THR A 102 12.14 4.97 -21.54
N THR A 103 13.16 5.13 -20.69
CA THR A 103 14.42 5.79 -21.05
C THR A 103 15.37 4.89 -21.85
N THR A 104 15.25 3.56 -21.70
CA THR A 104 16.17 2.60 -22.34
C THR A 104 15.67 2.12 -23.71
N GLY A 105 14.38 2.26 -24.01
CA GLY A 105 13.76 1.78 -25.25
C GLY A 105 13.81 2.74 -26.46
N GLY A 106 14.48 3.89 -26.35
CA GLY A 106 14.48 4.96 -27.35
C GLY A 106 15.64 4.95 -28.36
N GLY A 107 16.32 3.82 -28.56
CA GLY A 107 17.39 3.66 -29.56
C GLY A 107 17.05 2.56 -30.56
N GLY A 108 16.19 2.88 -31.52
CA GLY A 108 15.94 2.08 -32.72
C GLY A 108 16.64 2.68 -33.93
#